data_AF-A0A251TCT1-F1
#
_entry.id   AF-A0A251TCT1-F1
#
_cell.length_a   1.000
_cell.length_b   1.000
_cell.length_c   1.000
_cell.angle_alpha   90.00
_cell.angle_beta   90.00
_cell.angle_gamma   90.00
#
_symmetry.space_group_name_H-M   'P 1'
#
loop_
_entity.id
_entity.type
_entity.pdbx_description
1 polymer ?
#
loop_
_entity_poly.entity_id
_entity_poly.type
_entity_poly.pdbx_seq_one_letter_code
_entity_poly.pdbx_strand_id
1 'polypeptide(L)'
;MYVARYKITELEGNVAELTGKLEDAQAAKEQAEAEFKATISSRDKDLVAKDVEIAELKRRLQEKVDKSESLEIDLEAEKGKVASAEEARQKAEEARNVSTATLNVAQNNYSDVQGIVDTLAVEAEWMRDRGVCLIANSILNAEELDGAVATLIDASRVVGHCGGYLECAQHVEEVFGQGFDTSHCSVTDQADAELSRAEKAYDHLSLPVMDLVADALKHDDWCQRLKSLLDPPETVELSDEEEPAGDDEGGNDGDDDKHDGDDEEGGDGYE
;
A
#
# COMPACT_ATOMS: atom_id res chain seq x y z
N MET A 1 50.50 128.40 74.39
CA MET A 1 50.42 127.01 74.91
C MET A 1 49.03 126.35 74.80
N TYR A 2 47.92 127.08 74.66
CA TYR A 2 46.57 126.48 74.59
C TYR A 2 46.19 125.90 73.20
N VAL A 3 46.60 126.53 72.10
CA VAL A 3 46.26 126.08 70.72
C VAL A 3 46.88 124.72 70.37
N ALA A 4 48.10 124.45 70.85
CA ALA A 4 48.77 123.18 70.63
C ALA A 4 48.10 122.03 71.37
N ARG A 5 47.56 122.27 72.59
CA ARG A 5 46.86 121.25 73.37
C ARG A 5 45.53 120.82 72.75
N TYR A 6 44.76 121.76 72.21
CA TYR A 6 43.50 121.46 71.50
C TYR A 6 43.73 120.59 70.26
N LYS A 7 44.76 120.89 69.48
CA LYS A 7 45.14 120.13 68.28
C LYS A 7 45.59 118.70 68.64
N ILE A 8 46.27 118.53 69.77
CA ILE A 8 46.70 117.22 70.28
C ILE A 8 45.47 116.39 70.68
N THR A 9 44.53 116.95 71.44
CA THR A 9 43.29 116.24 71.81
C THR A 9 42.39 115.91 70.61
N GLU A 10 42.36 116.77 69.60
CA GLU A 10 41.63 116.53 68.34
C GLU A 10 42.28 115.41 67.51
N LEU A 11 43.62 115.39 67.43
CA LEU A 11 44.37 114.32 66.78
C LEU A 11 44.27 113.00 67.56
N GLU A 12 44.27 113.03 68.89
CA GLU A 12 44.04 111.85 69.73
C GLU A 12 42.64 111.27 69.53
N GLY A 13 41.62 112.12 69.39
CA GLY A 13 40.25 111.71 69.03
C GLY A 13 40.17 111.07 67.64
N ASN A 14 40.83 111.68 66.64
CA ASN A 14 40.89 111.12 65.29
C ASN A 14 41.71 109.82 65.23
N VAL A 15 42.76 109.68 66.04
CA VAL A 15 43.52 108.44 66.17
C VAL A 15 42.63 107.36 66.79
N ALA A 16 41.92 107.66 67.89
CA ALA A 16 41.00 106.72 68.49
C ALA A 16 39.85 106.30 67.54
N GLU A 17 39.31 107.23 66.77
CA GLU A 17 38.27 106.94 65.77
C GLU A 17 38.81 106.11 64.59
N LEU A 18 40.00 106.43 64.08
CA LEU A 18 40.65 105.65 63.02
C LEU A 18 41.07 104.26 63.51
N THR A 19 41.50 104.12 64.76
CA THR A 19 41.80 102.82 65.38
C THR A 19 40.53 101.99 65.55
N GLY A 20 39.42 102.57 66.02
CA GLY A 20 38.13 101.88 66.08
C GLY A 20 37.63 101.44 64.71
N LYS A 21 37.73 102.32 63.69
CA LYS A 21 37.39 101.98 62.30
C LYS A 21 38.29 100.90 61.71
N LEU A 22 39.57 100.87 62.08
CA LEU A 22 40.52 99.82 61.67
C LEU A 22 40.16 98.48 62.32
N GLU A 23 39.84 98.48 63.62
CA GLU A 23 39.41 97.30 64.36
C GLU A 23 38.07 96.75 63.84
N ASP A 24 37.09 97.61 63.58
CA ASP A 24 35.80 97.23 62.98
C ASP A 24 35.98 96.71 61.55
N ALA A 25 36.82 97.34 60.74
CA ALA A 25 37.13 96.86 59.39
C ALA A 25 37.90 95.54 59.41
N GLN A 26 38.76 95.34 60.41
CA GLN A 26 39.49 94.09 60.60
C GLN A 26 38.57 92.97 61.08
N ALA A 27 37.66 93.25 62.01
CA ALA A 27 36.63 92.31 62.45
C ALA A 27 35.67 91.94 61.32
N ALA A 28 35.23 92.92 60.51
CA ALA A 28 34.39 92.68 59.33
C ALA A 28 35.11 91.85 58.26
N LYS A 29 36.43 92.08 58.07
CA LYS A 29 37.26 91.26 57.18
C LYS A 29 37.40 89.83 57.68
N GLU A 30 37.70 89.63 58.96
CA GLU A 30 37.80 88.30 59.58
C GLU A 30 36.46 87.54 59.52
N GLN A 31 35.34 88.24 59.75
CA GLN A 31 34.01 87.66 59.60
C GLN A 31 33.72 87.26 58.15
N ALA A 32 33.99 88.14 57.18
CA ALA A 32 33.78 87.84 55.77
C ALA A 32 34.68 86.69 55.28
N GLU A 33 35.93 86.61 55.73
CA GLU A 33 36.83 85.49 55.45
C GLU A 33 36.34 84.18 56.09
N ALA A 34 35.80 84.23 57.31
CA ALA A 34 35.23 83.05 57.98
C ALA A 34 33.96 82.55 57.29
N GLU A 35 33.05 83.44 56.88
CA GLU A 35 31.83 83.13 56.13
C GLU A 35 32.15 82.56 54.73
N PHE A 36 33.12 83.15 54.03
CA PHE A 36 33.57 82.66 52.74
C PHE A 36 34.20 81.26 52.85
N LYS A 37 35.03 81.05 53.88
CA LYS A 37 35.64 79.74 54.18
C LYS A 37 34.59 78.69 54.57
N ALA A 38 33.57 79.06 55.34
CA ALA A 38 32.44 78.18 55.66
C ALA A 38 31.63 77.82 54.42
N THR A 39 31.38 78.78 53.53
CA THR A 39 30.64 78.57 52.27
C THR A 39 31.42 77.65 51.32
N ILE A 40 32.74 77.86 51.18
CA ILE A 40 33.61 76.95 50.42
C ILE A 40 33.58 75.55 51.03
N SER A 41 33.76 75.43 52.35
CA SER A 41 33.73 74.13 53.02
C SER A 41 32.40 73.40 52.84
N SER A 42 31.27 74.12 52.85
CA SER A 42 29.96 73.53 52.57
C SER A 42 29.86 73.04 51.12
N ARG A 43 30.30 73.84 50.15
CA ARG A 43 30.27 73.46 48.73
C ARG A 43 31.20 72.31 48.41
N ASP A 44 32.38 72.25 49.04
CA ASP A 44 33.30 71.12 48.87
C ASP A 44 32.68 69.82 49.39
N LYS A 45 31.97 69.86 50.51
CA LYS A 45 31.22 68.69 51.03
C LYS A 45 30.11 68.26 50.07
N ASP A 46 29.36 69.20 49.51
CA ASP A 46 28.29 68.90 48.53
C ASP A 46 28.86 68.33 47.22
N LEU A 47 29.99 68.84 46.75
CA LEU A 47 30.68 68.31 45.57
C LEU A 47 31.14 66.87 45.80
N VAL A 48 31.75 66.59 46.96
CA VAL A 48 32.15 65.22 47.33
C VAL A 48 30.93 64.29 47.40
N ALA A 49 29.80 64.75 47.95
CA ALA A 49 28.57 63.95 47.99
C ALA A 49 28.04 63.64 46.58
N LYS A 50 28.05 64.62 45.67
CA LYS A 50 27.64 64.43 44.27
C LYS A 50 28.59 63.50 43.51
N ASP A 51 29.90 63.58 43.75
CA ASP A 51 30.87 62.69 43.13
C ASP A 51 30.62 61.23 43.56
N VAL A 52 30.26 60.99 44.82
CA VAL A 52 29.84 59.67 45.31
C VAL A 52 28.56 59.21 44.62
N GLU A 53 27.54 60.07 44.49
CA GLU A 53 26.29 59.73 43.79
C GLU A 53 26.53 59.41 42.30
N ILE A 54 27.36 60.19 41.62
CA ILE A 54 27.76 59.94 40.22
C ILE A 54 28.46 58.59 40.09
N ALA A 55 29.36 58.25 41.02
CA ALA A 55 30.04 56.96 41.02
C ALA A 55 29.04 55.80 41.21
N GLU A 56 28.07 55.95 42.11
CA GLU A 56 27.04 54.92 42.32
C GLU A 56 26.09 54.79 41.12
N LEU A 57 25.68 55.90 40.50
CA LEU A 57 24.84 55.89 39.29
C LEU A 57 25.58 55.22 38.13
N LYS A 58 26.87 55.50 37.94
CA LYS A 58 27.70 54.81 36.94
C LYS A 58 27.77 53.30 37.22
N ARG A 59 27.96 52.90 38.47
CA ARG A 59 27.96 51.48 38.86
C ARG A 59 26.64 50.80 38.54
N ARG A 60 25.49 51.41 38.89
CA ARG A 60 24.16 50.85 38.60
C ARG A 60 23.86 50.81 37.11
N LEU A 61 24.32 51.79 36.34
CA LEU A 61 24.17 51.78 34.88
C LEU A 61 24.98 50.64 34.27
N GLN A 62 26.23 50.45 34.69
CA GLN A 62 27.06 49.34 34.23
C GLN A 62 26.42 47.99 34.56
N GLU A 63 25.95 47.81 35.80
CA GLU A 63 25.26 46.59 36.22
C GLU A 63 24.02 46.29 35.36
N LYS A 64 23.28 47.33 34.94
CA LYS A 64 22.15 47.15 34.01
C LYS A 64 22.59 46.80 32.60
N VAL A 65 23.70 47.37 32.11
CA VAL A 65 24.27 47.03 30.79
C VAL A 65 24.70 45.57 30.79
N ASP A 66 25.50 45.15 31.77
CA ASP A 66 25.99 43.77 31.90
C ASP A 66 24.81 42.78 31.98
N LYS A 67 23.76 43.12 32.74
CA LYS A 67 22.54 42.30 32.83
C LYS A 67 21.78 42.23 31.50
N SER A 68 21.73 43.33 30.74
CA SER A 68 21.07 43.37 29.44
C SER A 68 21.81 42.51 28.41
N GLU A 69 23.14 42.62 28.36
CA GLU A 69 23.98 41.81 27.47
C GLU A 69 23.86 40.31 27.79
N SER A 70 23.85 39.95 29.09
CA SER A 70 23.63 38.56 29.51
C SER A 70 22.29 38.02 29.03
N LEU A 71 21.21 38.80 29.14
CA LEU A 71 19.88 38.38 28.70
C LEU A 71 19.78 38.27 27.17
N GLU A 72 20.49 39.10 26.43
CA GLU A 72 20.55 39.03 24.96
C GLU A 72 21.24 37.75 24.49
N ILE A 73 22.34 37.36 25.14
CA ILE A 73 23.03 36.09 24.88
C ILE A 73 22.11 34.90 25.17
N ASP A 74 21.42 34.89 26.31
CA ASP A 74 20.49 33.82 26.69
C ASP A 74 19.33 33.71 25.68
N LEU A 75 18.78 34.85 25.25
CA LEU A 75 17.70 34.91 24.27
C LEU A 75 18.13 34.38 22.90
N GLU A 76 19.34 34.72 22.45
CA GLU A 76 19.88 34.20 21.18
C GLU A 76 20.16 32.70 21.26
N ALA A 77 20.67 32.22 22.40
CA ALA A 77 20.86 30.79 22.64
C ALA A 77 19.52 30.03 22.62
N GLU A 78 18.47 30.56 23.25
CA GLU A 78 17.13 29.95 23.20
C GLU A 78 16.52 29.98 21.79
N LYS A 79 16.68 31.07 21.03
CA LYS A 79 16.27 31.10 19.61
C LYS A 79 16.97 30.01 18.79
N GLY A 80 18.28 29.82 19.01
CA GLY A 80 19.03 28.74 18.36
C GLY A 80 18.49 27.35 18.69
N LYS A 81 18.10 27.12 19.96
CA LYS A 81 17.48 25.85 20.38
C LYS A 81 16.10 25.65 19.74
N VAL A 82 15.28 26.70 19.70
CA VAL A 82 13.94 26.65 19.07
C VAL A 82 14.07 26.35 17.58
N ALA A 83 14.97 27.03 16.87
CA ALA A 83 15.21 26.78 15.44
C ALA A 83 15.67 25.33 15.20
N SER A 84 16.61 24.82 16.01
CA SER A 84 17.07 23.44 15.91
C SER A 84 15.95 22.42 16.20
N ALA A 85 15.11 22.70 17.20
CA ALA A 85 13.96 21.85 17.52
C ALA A 85 12.91 21.85 16.41
N GLU A 86 12.67 22.98 15.77
CA GLU A 86 11.75 23.11 14.63
C GLU A 86 12.26 22.35 13.40
N GLU A 87 13.53 22.48 13.06
CA GLU A 87 14.16 21.67 11.99
C GLU A 87 14.08 20.17 12.28
N ALA A 88 14.33 19.76 13.53
CA ALA A 88 14.22 18.35 13.93
C ALA A 88 12.78 17.86 13.82
N ARG A 89 11.80 18.69 14.20
CA ARG A 89 10.38 18.37 14.07
C ARG A 89 9.98 18.24 12.60
N GLN A 90 10.41 19.14 11.74
CA GLN A 90 10.13 19.08 10.31
C GLN A 90 10.72 17.82 9.67
N LYS A 91 11.98 17.47 9.99
CA LYS A 91 12.60 16.22 9.51
C LYS A 91 11.85 14.98 9.99
N ALA A 92 11.37 14.97 11.23
CA ALA A 92 10.57 13.87 11.75
C ALA A 92 9.21 13.75 11.04
N GLU A 93 8.59 14.88 10.71
CA GLU A 93 7.33 14.93 9.97
C GLU A 93 7.51 14.46 8.51
N GLU A 94 8.57 14.88 7.83
CA GLU A 94 8.92 14.39 6.49
C GLU A 94 9.18 12.88 6.50
N ALA A 95 9.95 12.37 7.47
CA ALA A 95 10.19 10.94 7.63
C ALA A 95 8.88 10.16 7.86
N ARG A 96 7.96 10.71 8.68
CA ARG A 96 6.63 10.12 8.90
C ARG A 96 5.78 10.11 7.63
N ASN A 97 5.80 11.18 6.85
CA ASN A 97 5.06 11.28 5.59
C ASN A 97 5.57 10.27 4.57
N VAL A 98 6.89 10.14 4.42
CA VAL A 98 7.52 9.13 3.56
C VAL A 98 7.16 7.71 4.03
N SER A 99 7.21 7.46 5.35
CA SER A 99 6.83 6.16 5.91
C SER A 99 5.36 5.83 5.67
N THR A 100 4.47 6.82 5.73
CA THR A 100 3.04 6.63 5.48
C THR A 100 2.77 6.36 4.00
N ALA A 101 3.44 7.10 3.11
CA ALA A 101 3.33 6.88 1.66
C ALA A 101 3.83 5.50 1.24
N THR A 102 4.96 5.04 1.79
CA THR A 102 5.49 3.69 1.52
C THR A 102 4.58 2.58 2.05
N LEU A 103 3.98 2.77 3.24
CA LEU A 103 2.98 1.84 3.78
C LEU A 103 1.76 1.72 2.85
N ASN A 104 1.22 2.85 2.38
CA ASN A 104 0.05 2.85 1.49
C ASN A 104 0.35 2.13 0.16
N VAL A 105 1.54 2.33 -0.42
CA VAL A 105 1.96 1.61 -1.64
C VAL A 105 2.04 0.11 -1.37
N ALA A 106 2.62 -0.31 -0.25
CA ALA A 106 2.69 -1.72 0.11
C ALA A 106 1.30 -2.35 0.32
N GLN A 107 0.38 -1.62 0.95
CA GLN A 107 -1.00 -2.07 1.15
C GLN A 107 -1.77 -2.22 -0.17
N ASN A 108 -1.65 -1.25 -1.09
CA ASN A 108 -2.28 -1.34 -2.40
C ASN A 108 -1.72 -2.52 -3.20
N ASN A 109 -0.40 -2.66 -3.25
CA ASN A 109 0.23 -3.80 -3.93
C ASN A 109 -0.22 -5.14 -3.35
N TYR A 110 -0.38 -5.23 -2.03
CA TYR A 110 -0.89 -6.45 -1.39
C TYR A 110 -2.33 -6.74 -1.81
N SER A 111 -3.21 -5.72 -1.83
CA SER A 111 -4.59 -5.86 -2.28
C SER A 111 -4.68 -6.31 -3.74
N ASP A 112 -3.85 -5.73 -4.62
CA ASP A 112 -3.81 -6.08 -6.04
C ASP A 112 -3.36 -7.53 -6.24
N VAL A 113 -2.28 -7.94 -5.55
CA VAL A 113 -1.79 -9.33 -5.58
C VAL A 113 -2.84 -10.29 -5.02
N GLN A 114 -3.53 -9.92 -3.94
CA GLN A 114 -4.59 -10.75 -3.37
C GLN A 114 -5.73 -10.97 -4.38
N GLY A 115 -6.16 -9.92 -5.10
CA GLY A 115 -7.18 -10.07 -6.15
C GLY A 115 -6.77 -11.01 -7.28
N ILE A 116 -5.50 -10.98 -7.68
CA ILE A 116 -4.95 -11.92 -8.67
C ILE A 116 -4.97 -13.36 -8.12
N VAL A 117 -4.53 -13.56 -6.87
CA VAL A 117 -4.51 -14.87 -6.22
C VAL A 117 -5.92 -15.43 -6.07
N ASP A 118 -6.89 -14.62 -5.66
CA ASP A 118 -8.29 -15.05 -5.51
C ASP A 118 -8.88 -15.46 -6.86
N THR A 119 -8.60 -14.70 -7.92
CA THR A 119 -9.04 -15.05 -9.28
C THR A 119 -8.44 -16.37 -9.73
N LEU A 120 -7.12 -16.55 -9.59
CA LEU A 120 -6.44 -17.79 -9.94
C LEU A 120 -6.92 -18.98 -9.12
N ALA A 121 -7.27 -18.78 -7.85
CA ALA A 121 -7.79 -19.83 -6.99
C ALA A 121 -9.14 -20.35 -7.51
N VAL A 122 -10.06 -19.45 -7.86
CA VAL A 122 -11.37 -19.80 -8.43
C VAL A 122 -11.22 -20.47 -9.80
N GLU A 123 -10.32 -19.98 -10.65
CA GLU A 123 -10.08 -20.57 -11.96
C GLU A 123 -9.44 -21.97 -11.87
N ALA A 124 -8.50 -22.16 -10.93
CA ALA A 124 -7.88 -23.45 -10.66
C ALA A 124 -8.85 -24.46 -10.04
N GLU A 125 -9.76 -24.01 -9.17
CA GLU A 125 -10.85 -24.83 -8.63
C GLU A 125 -11.79 -25.29 -9.76
N TRP A 126 -12.24 -24.38 -10.62
CA TRP A 126 -13.07 -24.74 -11.77
C TRP A 126 -12.37 -25.75 -12.70
N MET A 127 -11.08 -25.56 -12.99
CA MET A 127 -10.32 -26.52 -13.81
C MET A 127 -10.25 -27.90 -13.18
N ARG A 128 -10.04 -27.96 -11.87
CA ARG A 128 -9.94 -29.21 -11.11
C ARG A 128 -11.27 -29.94 -11.08
N ASP A 129 -12.35 -29.22 -10.83
CA ASP A 129 -13.66 -29.81 -10.55
C ASP A 129 -14.45 -30.11 -11.83
N ARG A 130 -14.25 -29.31 -12.88
CA ARG A 130 -15.00 -29.42 -14.15
C ARG A 130 -14.10 -29.46 -15.37
N GLY A 131 -13.16 -28.53 -15.49
CA GLY A 131 -12.42 -28.29 -16.73
C GLY A 131 -11.71 -29.53 -17.29
N VAL A 132 -10.96 -30.26 -16.46
CA VAL A 132 -10.26 -31.49 -16.88
C VAL A 132 -11.24 -32.57 -17.36
N CYS A 133 -12.34 -32.76 -16.64
CA CYS A 133 -13.37 -33.74 -17.01
C CYS A 133 -14.03 -33.38 -18.34
N LEU A 134 -14.34 -32.09 -18.55
CA LEU A 134 -14.93 -31.63 -19.81
C LEU A 134 -13.98 -31.81 -20.99
N ILE A 135 -12.68 -31.46 -20.84
CA ILE A 135 -11.66 -31.69 -21.88
C ILE A 135 -11.58 -33.18 -22.23
N ALA A 136 -11.49 -34.05 -21.21
CA ALA A 136 -11.43 -35.50 -21.42
C ALA A 136 -12.69 -36.00 -22.13
N ASN A 137 -13.86 -35.53 -21.72
CA ASN A 137 -15.13 -35.90 -22.34
C ASN A 137 -15.20 -35.46 -23.81
N SER A 138 -14.73 -34.25 -24.15
CA SER A 138 -14.70 -33.79 -25.55
C SER A 138 -13.72 -34.58 -26.41
N ILE A 139 -12.59 -35.04 -25.85
CA ILE A 139 -11.64 -35.93 -26.56
C ILE A 139 -12.27 -37.30 -26.80
N LEU A 140 -12.88 -37.90 -25.77
CA LEU A 140 -13.45 -39.24 -25.85
C LEU A 140 -14.67 -39.32 -26.77
N ASN A 141 -15.38 -38.20 -26.96
CA ASN A 141 -16.54 -38.11 -27.86
C ASN A 141 -16.18 -37.48 -29.22
N ALA A 142 -14.90 -37.31 -29.55
CA ALA A 142 -14.51 -36.79 -30.86
C ALA A 142 -14.81 -37.81 -31.98
N GLU A 143 -15.52 -37.38 -33.02
CA GLU A 143 -15.88 -38.24 -34.16
C GLU A 143 -14.65 -38.79 -34.89
N GLU A 144 -13.55 -38.03 -34.93
CA GLU A 144 -12.29 -38.47 -35.53
C GLU A 144 -11.66 -39.62 -34.74
N LEU A 145 -11.80 -39.61 -33.41
CA LEU A 145 -11.34 -40.71 -32.56
C LEU A 145 -12.20 -41.95 -32.75
N ASP A 146 -13.54 -41.78 -32.74
CA ASP A 146 -14.48 -42.88 -32.97
C ASP A 146 -14.24 -43.55 -34.34
N GLY A 147 -14.10 -42.75 -35.41
CA GLY A 147 -13.83 -43.25 -36.75
C GLY A 147 -12.48 -43.96 -36.89
N ALA A 148 -11.42 -43.43 -36.26
CA ALA A 148 -10.10 -44.06 -36.26
C ALA A 148 -10.12 -45.41 -35.51
N VAL A 149 -10.77 -45.47 -34.35
CA VAL A 149 -10.92 -46.70 -33.56
C VAL A 149 -11.78 -47.73 -34.30
N ALA A 150 -12.89 -47.32 -34.91
CA ALA A 150 -13.72 -48.21 -35.73
C ALA A 150 -12.93 -48.83 -36.88
N THR A 151 -12.16 -48.02 -37.62
CA THR A 151 -11.29 -48.49 -38.72
C THR A 151 -10.24 -49.48 -38.22
N LEU A 152 -9.64 -49.21 -37.05
CA LEU A 152 -8.63 -50.09 -36.44
C LEU A 152 -9.25 -51.43 -36.02
N ILE A 153 -10.44 -51.41 -35.41
CA ILE A 153 -11.18 -52.62 -35.02
C ILE A 153 -11.51 -53.47 -36.26
N ASP A 154 -12.01 -52.85 -37.32
CA ASP A 154 -12.37 -53.57 -38.55
C ASP A 154 -11.14 -54.17 -39.24
N ALA A 155 -10.05 -53.41 -39.38
CA ALA A 155 -8.80 -53.94 -39.94
C ALA A 155 -8.22 -55.09 -39.09
N SER A 156 -8.28 -54.96 -37.75
CA SER A 156 -7.83 -56.01 -36.82
C SER A 156 -8.66 -57.29 -36.97
N ARG A 157 -9.98 -57.16 -37.15
CA ARG A 157 -10.88 -58.31 -37.39
C ARG A 157 -10.52 -59.02 -38.69
N VAL A 158 -10.27 -58.27 -39.77
CA VAL A 158 -9.88 -58.82 -41.08
C VAL A 158 -8.57 -59.61 -40.97
N VAL A 159 -7.54 -59.06 -40.31
CA VAL A 159 -6.28 -59.78 -40.04
C VAL A 159 -6.51 -61.05 -39.23
N GLY A 160 -7.33 -60.97 -38.17
CA GLY A 160 -7.70 -62.15 -37.37
C GLY A 160 -8.40 -63.24 -38.20
N HIS A 161 -9.31 -62.86 -39.08
CA HIS A 161 -9.98 -63.80 -40.00
C HIS A 161 -9.00 -64.42 -41.01
N CYS A 162 -8.07 -63.64 -41.59
CA CYS A 162 -6.99 -64.17 -42.43
C CYS A 162 -6.14 -65.20 -41.69
N GLY A 163 -5.68 -64.87 -40.46
CA GLY A 163 -4.86 -65.76 -39.64
C GLY A 163 -5.56 -67.08 -39.32
N GLY A 164 -6.84 -67.01 -38.92
CA GLY A 164 -7.65 -68.20 -38.66
C GLY A 164 -7.85 -69.09 -39.90
N TYR A 165 -8.08 -68.49 -41.07
CA TYR A 165 -8.17 -69.24 -42.33
C TYR A 165 -6.86 -69.96 -42.65
N LEU A 166 -5.72 -69.27 -42.53
CA LEU A 166 -4.40 -69.85 -42.80
C LEU A 166 -4.09 -71.02 -41.87
N GLU A 167 -4.43 -70.92 -40.59
CA GLU A 167 -4.29 -72.03 -39.64
C GLU A 167 -5.14 -73.25 -40.05
N CYS A 168 -6.38 -73.02 -40.47
CA CYS A 168 -7.26 -74.08 -40.95
C CYS A 168 -6.75 -74.71 -42.25
N ALA A 169 -6.30 -73.87 -43.19
CA ALA A 169 -5.70 -74.32 -44.45
C ALA A 169 -4.50 -75.23 -44.17
N GLN A 170 -3.58 -74.80 -43.30
CA GLN A 170 -2.42 -75.60 -42.90
C GLN A 170 -2.81 -77.00 -42.37
N HIS A 171 -3.78 -77.08 -41.46
CA HIS A 171 -4.25 -78.39 -40.95
C HIS A 171 -4.81 -79.29 -42.06
N VAL A 172 -5.52 -78.73 -43.04
CA VAL A 172 -6.05 -79.48 -44.18
C VAL A 172 -4.92 -79.90 -45.13
N GLU A 173 -3.95 -79.02 -45.39
CA GLU A 173 -2.76 -79.34 -46.19
C GLU A 173 -1.98 -80.52 -45.58
N GLU A 174 -1.78 -80.53 -44.25
CA GLU A 174 -1.08 -81.60 -43.53
C GLU A 174 -1.79 -82.96 -43.65
N VAL A 175 -3.12 -82.98 -43.67
CA VAL A 175 -3.92 -84.21 -43.76
C VAL A 175 -4.03 -84.73 -45.19
N PHE A 176 -4.21 -83.84 -46.17
CA PHE A 176 -4.54 -84.23 -47.55
C PHE A 176 -3.38 -84.08 -48.55
N GLY A 177 -2.28 -83.43 -48.17
CA GLY A 177 -1.09 -83.23 -49.00
C GLY A 177 -1.32 -82.30 -50.20
N GLN A 178 -2.41 -81.54 -50.21
CA GLN A 178 -2.75 -80.55 -51.24
C GLN A 178 -2.63 -79.15 -50.64
N GLY A 179 -1.95 -78.24 -51.34
CA GLY A 179 -1.83 -76.84 -50.93
C GLY A 179 -3.15 -76.08 -51.04
N PHE A 180 -3.52 -75.35 -49.98
CA PHE A 180 -4.62 -74.40 -49.90
C PHE A 180 -4.03 -73.01 -49.69
N ASP A 181 -3.94 -72.23 -50.76
CA ASP A 181 -3.49 -70.85 -50.70
C ASP A 181 -4.61 -69.88 -50.30
N THR A 182 -4.29 -68.60 -50.22
CA THR A 182 -5.23 -67.53 -49.92
C THR A 182 -6.17 -67.20 -51.09
N SER A 183 -6.04 -67.84 -52.26
CA SER A 183 -6.90 -67.53 -53.42
C SER A 183 -8.36 -67.92 -53.22
N HIS A 184 -8.62 -68.83 -52.28
CA HIS A 184 -9.96 -69.24 -51.85
C HIS A 184 -10.40 -68.58 -50.54
N CYS A 185 -9.55 -67.75 -49.94
CA CYS A 185 -9.90 -66.94 -48.78
C CYS A 185 -10.79 -65.78 -49.25
N SER A 186 -11.95 -65.59 -48.62
CA SER A 186 -12.78 -64.41 -48.88
C SER A 186 -12.18 -63.11 -48.31
N VAL A 187 -11.01 -63.20 -47.68
CA VAL A 187 -10.32 -62.11 -46.99
C VAL A 187 -9.09 -61.71 -47.80
N THR A 188 -8.90 -60.40 -47.93
CA THR A 188 -7.86 -59.77 -48.78
C THR A 188 -6.43 -60.12 -48.35
N ASP A 189 -5.52 -60.25 -49.31
CA ASP A 189 -4.07 -60.40 -49.09
C ASP A 189 -3.41 -59.12 -48.56
N GLN A 190 -4.16 -58.01 -48.52
CA GLN A 190 -3.71 -56.71 -48.03
C GLN A 190 -4.04 -56.46 -46.55
N ALA A 191 -4.62 -57.42 -45.84
CA ALA A 191 -5.11 -57.23 -44.46
C ALA A 191 -4.04 -56.64 -43.52
N ASP A 192 -2.82 -57.17 -43.54
CA ASP A 192 -1.71 -56.66 -42.69
C ASP A 192 -1.29 -55.23 -43.07
N ALA A 193 -1.33 -54.91 -44.37
CA ALA A 193 -1.01 -53.57 -44.87
C ALA A 193 -2.11 -52.56 -44.52
N GLU A 194 -3.37 -52.98 -44.50
CA GLU A 194 -4.52 -52.19 -44.08
C GLU A 194 -4.49 -51.95 -42.56
N LEU A 195 -4.20 -52.98 -41.75
CA LEU A 195 -4.01 -52.82 -40.31
C LEU A 195 -2.85 -51.86 -40.01
N SER A 196 -1.69 -52.03 -40.66
CA SER A 196 -0.55 -51.11 -40.52
C SER A 196 -0.89 -49.67 -40.93
N ARG A 197 -1.82 -49.47 -41.87
CA ARG A 197 -2.29 -48.15 -42.29
C ARG A 197 -3.24 -47.55 -41.24
N ALA A 198 -4.15 -48.37 -40.70
CA ALA A 198 -5.09 -47.97 -39.65
C ALA A 198 -4.36 -47.61 -38.35
N GLU A 199 -3.36 -48.40 -37.93
CA GLU A 199 -2.48 -48.09 -36.80
C GLU A 199 -1.77 -46.76 -37.00
N LYS A 200 -1.15 -46.54 -38.16
CA LYS A 200 -0.51 -45.26 -38.47
C LYS A 200 -1.49 -44.09 -38.45
N ALA A 201 -2.72 -44.28 -38.93
CA ALA A 201 -3.74 -43.23 -38.90
C ALA A 201 -4.16 -42.89 -37.46
N TYR A 202 -4.31 -43.91 -36.59
CA TYR A 202 -4.61 -43.73 -35.17
C TYR A 202 -3.45 -43.05 -34.42
N ASP A 203 -2.21 -43.49 -34.61
CA ASP A 203 -1.02 -42.95 -33.94
C ASP A 203 -0.74 -41.48 -34.28
N HIS A 204 -1.19 -41.02 -35.45
CA HIS A 204 -1.01 -39.65 -35.93
C HIS A 204 -2.33 -38.87 -35.95
N LEU A 205 -3.33 -39.32 -35.19
CA LEU A 205 -4.63 -38.68 -35.13
C LEU A 205 -4.51 -37.26 -34.56
N SER A 206 -5.05 -36.30 -35.30
CA SER A 206 -5.19 -34.91 -34.85
C SER A 206 -6.65 -34.68 -34.45
N LEU A 207 -6.84 -34.22 -33.22
CA LEU A 207 -8.16 -33.90 -32.68
C LEU A 207 -8.30 -32.37 -32.61
N PRO A 208 -9.23 -31.76 -33.35
CA PRO A 208 -9.41 -30.30 -33.36
C PRO A 208 -9.64 -29.70 -31.97
N VAL A 209 -10.31 -30.44 -31.07
CA VAL A 209 -10.52 -30.01 -29.69
C VAL A 209 -9.21 -29.79 -28.92
N MET A 210 -8.17 -30.58 -29.21
CA MET A 210 -6.86 -30.42 -28.57
C MET A 210 -6.20 -29.12 -29.00
N ASP A 211 -6.33 -28.75 -30.28
CA ASP A 211 -5.79 -27.49 -30.80
C ASP A 211 -6.54 -26.28 -30.22
N LEU A 212 -7.87 -26.36 -30.11
CA LEU A 212 -8.70 -25.30 -29.51
C LEU A 212 -8.39 -25.09 -28.03
N VAL A 213 -8.21 -26.17 -27.25
CA VAL A 213 -7.80 -26.11 -25.84
C VAL A 213 -6.40 -25.52 -25.73
N ALA A 214 -5.45 -25.98 -26.55
CA ALA A 214 -4.09 -25.46 -26.55
C ALA A 214 -4.02 -23.98 -26.92
N ASP A 215 -4.90 -23.51 -27.81
CA ASP A 215 -4.98 -22.10 -28.16
C ASP A 215 -5.59 -21.25 -27.03
N ALA A 216 -6.69 -21.72 -26.42
CA ALA A 216 -7.32 -21.04 -25.29
C ALA A 216 -6.33 -20.81 -24.12
N LEU A 217 -5.46 -21.79 -23.83
CA LEU A 217 -4.47 -21.72 -22.75
C LEU A 217 -3.34 -20.68 -22.97
N LYS A 218 -3.19 -20.12 -24.18
CA LYS A 218 -2.18 -19.09 -24.46
C LYS A 218 -2.60 -17.69 -24.02
N HIS A 219 -3.87 -17.50 -23.66
CA HIS A 219 -4.45 -16.20 -23.35
C HIS A 219 -4.59 -15.98 -21.84
N ASP A 220 -4.61 -14.72 -21.42
CA ASP A 220 -4.80 -14.36 -20.01
C ASP A 220 -6.21 -14.73 -19.50
N ASP A 221 -7.21 -14.71 -20.39
CA ASP A 221 -8.61 -15.09 -20.15
C ASP A 221 -8.89 -16.58 -20.47
N TRP A 222 -7.88 -17.44 -20.30
CA TRP A 222 -7.94 -18.86 -20.65
C TRP A 222 -9.14 -19.59 -20.03
N CYS A 223 -9.51 -19.29 -18.78
CA CYS A 223 -10.58 -20.00 -18.06
C CYS A 223 -11.94 -19.75 -18.72
N GLN A 224 -12.21 -18.51 -19.11
CA GLN A 224 -13.45 -18.06 -19.75
C GLN A 224 -13.55 -18.60 -21.17
N ARG A 225 -12.42 -18.66 -21.90
CA ARG A 225 -12.35 -19.30 -23.22
C ARG A 225 -12.65 -20.79 -23.13
N LEU A 226 -12.04 -21.50 -22.18
CA LEU A 226 -12.31 -22.93 -21.97
C LEU A 226 -13.76 -23.18 -21.56
N LYS A 227 -14.33 -22.36 -20.68
CA LYS A 227 -15.77 -22.42 -20.34
C LYS A 227 -16.64 -22.25 -21.58
N SER A 228 -16.39 -21.24 -22.39
CA SER A 228 -17.16 -21.02 -23.62
C SER A 228 -17.04 -22.16 -24.63
N LEU A 229 -15.89 -22.83 -24.67
CA LEU A 229 -15.63 -23.94 -25.59
C LEU A 229 -16.26 -25.25 -25.13
N LEU A 230 -16.21 -25.53 -23.82
CA LEU A 230 -16.49 -26.85 -23.25
C LEU A 230 -17.78 -26.92 -22.44
N ASP A 231 -18.28 -25.77 -21.99
CA ASP A 231 -19.46 -25.60 -21.15
C ASP A 231 -20.31 -24.43 -21.70
N PRO A 232 -20.74 -24.49 -22.98
CA PRO A 232 -21.53 -23.42 -23.57
C PRO A 232 -22.84 -23.25 -22.79
N PRO A 233 -23.27 -22.02 -22.50
CA PRO A 233 -24.52 -21.79 -21.78
C PRO A 233 -25.68 -22.41 -22.56
N GLU A 234 -26.53 -23.16 -21.87
CA GLU A 234 -27.79 -23.67 -22.43
C GLU A 234 -28.59 -22.48 -23.01
N THR A 235 -28.62 -22.39 -24.33
CA THR A 235 -29.59 -21.53 -24.99
C THR A 235 -30.94 -22.20 -24.79
N VAL A 236 -31.75 -21.65 -23.90
CA VAL A 236 -33.18 -21.96 -23.84
C VAL A 236 -33.73 -21.71 -25.23
N GLU A 237 -33.97 -22.76 -26.01
CA GLU A 237 -34.77 -22.65 -27.21
C GLU A 237 -36.17 -22.27 -26.73
N LEU A 238 -36.48 -20.98 -26.80
CA LEU A 238 -37.85 -20.50 -26.75
C LEU A 238 -38.50 -21.01 -28.04
N SER A 239 -39.02 -22.24 -28.00
CA SER A 239 -39.96 -22.72 -29.01
C SER A 239 -41.16 -21.79 -28.98
N ASP A 240 -41.21 -20.83 -29.92
CA ASP A 240 -42.43 -20.16 -30.35
C ASP A 240 -43.33 -21.21 -31.02
N GLU A 241 -43.88 -22.16 -30.24
CA GLU A 241 -45.07 -22.90 -30.61
C GLU A 241 -46.29 -22.12 -30.12
N GLU A 242 -46.64 -21.07 -30.86
CA GLU A 242 -48.00 -20.53 -30.83
C GLU A 242 -48.89 -21.48 -31.66
N GLU A 243 -49.35 -22.59 -31.05
CA GLU A 243 -50.48 -23.35 -31.59
C GLU A 243 -51.79 -22.58 -31.29
N PRO A 244 -52.65 -22.34 -32.31
CA PRO A 244 -53.90 -21.64 -32.09
C PRO A 244 -54.89 -22.51 -31.31
N ALA A 245 -55.50 -21.92 -30.29
CA ALA A 245 -56.58 -22.50 -29.50
C ALA A 245 -57.71 -23.05 -30.40
N GLY A 246 -57.78 -24.38 -30.48
CA GLY A 246 -58.93 -25.11 -30.97
C GLY A 246 -59.68 -25.70 -29.79
N ASP A 247 -60.77 -25.04 -29.38
CA ASP A 247 -61.79 -25.63 -28.54
C ASP A 247 -62.40 -26.85 -29.26
N ASP A 248 -62.34 -28.04 -28.67
CA ASP A 248 -63.47 -28.96 -28.75
C ASP A 248 -63.55 -29.84 -27.51
N GLU A 249 -64.69 -29.74 -26.85
CA GLU A 249 -65.07 -30.45 -25.65
C GLU A 249 -65.37 -31.92 -25.98
N GLY A 250 -64.83 -32.87 -25.21
CA GLY A 250 -65.03 -34.29 -25.49
C GLY A 250 -64.64 -35.25 -24.37
N GLY A 251 -65.27 -35.08 -23.20
CA GLY A 251 -65.62 -36.08 -22.17
C GLY A 251 -64.84 -37.39 -21.92
N ASN A 252 -64.64 -37.62 -20.61
CA ASN A 252 -64.93 -38.88 -19.89
C ASN A 252 -63.92 -40.05 -20.08
N ASP A 253 -63.42 -40.80 -19.11
CA ASP A 253 -63.77 -41.08 -17.71
C ASP A 253 -62.60 -41.90 -17.09
N GLY A 254 -62.48 -41.88 -15.76
CA GLY A 254 -62.02 -43.01 -14.91
C GLY A 254 -60.59 -43.56 -15.06
N ASP A 255 -59.73 -43.38 -14.05
CA ASP A 255 -59.71 -44.33 -12.92
C ASP A 255 -58.66 -43.95 -11.87
N ASP A 256 -59.07 -44.16 -10.63
CA ASP A 256 -58.32 -44.04 -9.40
C ASP A 256 -57.14 -45.02 -9.34
N ASP A 257 -56.02 -44.60 -8.76
CA ASP A 257 -55.38 -45.39 -7.70
C ASP A 257 -54.45 -44.51 -6.86
N LYS A 258 -54.98 -44.15 -5.68
CA LYS A 258 -54.21 -43.67 -4.54
C LYS A 258 -53.54 -44.88 -3.90
N HIS A 259 -52.24 -44.81 -3.68
CA HIS A 259 -51.63 -45.57 -2.61
C HIS A 259 -50.89 -44.61 -1.68
N ASP A 260 -51.58 -44.25 -0.60
CA ASP A 260 -50.96 -43.81 0.64
C ASP A 260 -50.26 -45.02 1.29
N GLY A 261 -49.10 -44.75 1.89
CA GLY A 261 -48.27 -45.70 2.62
C GLY A 261 -47.21 -44.94 3.41
N ASP A 262 -47.63 -44.46 4.58
CA ASP A 262 -46.84 -43.85 5.64
C ASP A 262 -45.71 -44.74 6.18
N ASP A 263 -44.73 -44.09 6.80
CA ASP A 263 -43.98 -44.42 8.04
C ASP A 263 -42.50 -44.00 7.89
N GLU A 264 -42.11 -42.80 8.31
CA GLU A 264 -41.61 -42.44 9.66
C GLU A 264 -40.34 -43.19 10.11
N GLU A 265 -39.19 -42.48 10.12
CA GLU A 265 -38.22 -42.37 11.24
C GLU A 265 -37.40 -41.08 10.95
N GLY A 266 -37.24 -40.07 11.82
CA GLY A 266 -37.19 -40.04 13.27
C GLY A 266 -35.73 -39.85 13.70
N GLY A 267 -35.31 -38.63 14.08
CA GLY A 267 -33.98 -38.40 14.68
C GLY A 267 -33.45 -36.97 14.65
N ASP A 268 -33.93 -36.14 15.58
CA ASP A 268 -33.18 -35.08 16.26
C ASP A 268 -31.96 -35.71 16.99
N GLY A 269 -30.83 -35.08 17.30
CA GLY A 269 -30.52 -33.72 17.75
C GLY A 269 -29.60 -33.84 18.97
N TYR A 270 -28.47 -33.11 19.01
CA TYR A 270 -27.79 -32.54 20.18
C TYR A 270 -26.60 -31.72 19.65
N GLU A 271 -26.52 -30.39 19.88
CA GLU A 271 -26.01 -29.71 21.09
C GLU A 271 -24.64 -30.21 21.57
#